data_AF-A0A662D4B6-F1
#
_entry.id   AF-A0A662D4B6-F1
#
_cell.length_a   1.000
_cell.length_b   1.000
_cell.length_c   1.000
_cell.angle_alpha   90.00
_cell.angle_beta   90.00
_cell.angle_gamma   90.00
#
_symmetry.space_group_name_H-M   'P 1'
#
loop_
_entity.id
_entity.type
_entity.pdbx_description
1 polymer ?
#
loop_
_entity_poly.entity_id
_entity_poly.type
_entity_poly.pdbx_seq_one_letter_code
_entity_poly.pdbx_strand_id
1 'polypeptide(L)' 'MNKTNFLSSVFLGLSVIFSALGVIFFVLLFLPHFNIYWFILSPVILTIYQLPAVCFFWLAKKIKSPS' A
#
# COMPACT_ATOMS: atom_id res chain seq x y z
N MET A 1 -0.34 -21.16 18.60
CA MET A 1 -0.33 -19.80 18.00
C MET A 1 -1.73 -19.47 17.53
N ASN A 2 -2.37 -18.41 18.03
CA ASN A 2 -3.78 -18.11 17.72
C ASN A 2 -3.89 -17.77 16.22
N LYS A 3 -4.68 -18.53 15.45
CA LYS A 3 -4.73 -18.47 13.98
C LYS A 3 -5.01 -17.05 13.46
N THR A 4 -5.80 -16.27 14.19
CA THR A 4 -6.13 -14.87 13.91
C THR A 4 -4.94 -13.91 14.04
N ASN A 5 -4.07 -14.10 15.04
CA ASN A 5 -2.86 -13.30 15.23
C ASN A 5 -1.82 -13.57 14.13
N PHE A 6 -1.73 -14.81 13.66
CA PHE A 6 -0.88 -15.17 12.54
C PHE A 6 -1.37 -14.54 11.23
N LEU A 7 -2.67 -14.66 10.91
CA LEU A 7 -3.24 -13.99 9.73
C LEU A 7 -3.03 -12.47 9.78
N SER A 8 -3.28 -11.82 10.92
CA SER A 8 -3.08 -10.38 11.07
C SER A 8 -1.62 -9.97 10.80
N SER A 9 -0.64 -10.75 11.29
CA SER A 9 0.78 -10.49 11.02
C SER A 9 1.14 -10.66 9.54
N VAL A 10 0.59 -11.68 8.88
CA VAL A 10 0.79 -11.90 7.44
C VAL A 10 0.20 -10.74 6.62
N PHE A 11 -1.01 -10.28 6.95
CA PHE A 11 -1.63 -9.13 6.29
C PHE A 11 -0.88 -7.81 6.54
N LEU A 12 -0.30 -7.61 7.73
CA LEU A 12 0.59 -6.49 7.99
C LEU A 12 1.86 -6.54 7.14
N GLY A 13 2.49 -7.72 7.03
CA GLY A 13 3.65 -7.92 6.15
C GLY A 13 3.32 -7.61 4.68
N LEU A 14 2.20 -8.13 4.18
CA LEU A 14 1.69 -7.83 2.84
C LEU A 14 1.45 -6.33 2.63
N SER A 15 0.85 -5.64 3.60
CA SER A 15 0.63 -4.19 3.52
C SER A 15 1.93 -3.41 3.33
N VAL A 16 2.97 -3.75 4.09
CA VAL A 16 4.30 -3.11 3.97
C VAL A 16 4.91 -3.39 2.60
N ILE A 17 4.86 -4.65 2.13
CA ILE A 17 5.40 -5.04 0.81
C ILE A 17 4.68 -4.29 -0.31
N PHE A 18 3.34 -4.26 -0.28
CA PHE A 18 2.54 -3.54 -1.27
C PHE A 18 2.79 -2.04 -1.22
N SER A 19 3.03 -1.47 -0.04
CA SER A 19 3.34 -0.05 0.09
C SER A 19 4.69 0.29 -0.54
N ALA A 20 5.72 -0.52 -0.25
CA ALA A 20 7.04 -0.37 -0.86
C ALA A 20 6.98 -0.53 -2.38
N LEU A 21 6.28 -1.56 -2.87
CA LEU A 21 6.03 -1.75 -4.30
C LEU A 21 5.30 -0.57 -4.92
N GLY A 22 4.28 -0.03 -4.26
CA GLY A 22 3.54 1.14 -4.75
C GLY A 22 4.42 2.37 -4.95
N VAL A 23 5.35 2.63 -4.03
CA VAL A 23 6.34 3.71 -4.19
C VAL A 23 7.33 3.39 -5.31
N ILE A 24 7.84 2.16 -5.38
CA ILE A 24 8.80 1.76 -6.41
C ILE A 24 8.17 1.87 -7.81
N PHE A 25 6.96 1.35 -8.00
CA PHE A 25 6.21 1.45 -9.26
C PHE A 25 5.92 2.90 -9.62
N PHE A 26 5.52 3.71 -8.64
CA PHE A 26 5.34 5.13 -8.85
C PHE A 26 6.62 5.75 -9.40
N VAL A 27 7.77 5.59 -8.73
CA VAL A 27 9.05 6.16 -9.19
C VAL A 27 9.47 5.64 -10.56
N LEU A 28 9.37 4.32 -10.81
CA LEU A 28 9.75 3.72 -12.09
C LEU A 28 8.93 4.25 -13.28
N LEU A 29 7.64 4.52 -13.07
CA LEU A 29 6.76 5.05 -14.11
C LEU A 29 6.86 6.57 -14.24
N PHE A 30 7.08 7.29 -13.13
CA PHE A 30 7.12 8.75 -13.11
C PHE A 30 8.44 9.36 -13.56
N LEU A 31 9.55 8.77 -13.14
CA LEU A 31 10.88 9.34 -13.33
C LEU A 31 11.28 9.48 -14.81
N PRO A 32 10.97 8.52 -15.72
CA PRO A 32 11.36 8.61 -17.13
C PRO A 32 10.66 9.73 -17.92
N HIS A 33 9.46 10.14 -17.51
CA HIS A 33 8.63 11.10 -18.24
C HIS A 33 8.27 12.34 -17.42
N PHE A 34 9.06 12.65 -16.39
CA PHE A 34 8.74 13.68 -15.42
C PHE A 34 8.57 15.07 -16.07
N ASN A 35 7.39 15.66 -15.92
CA ASN A 35 7.05 17.02 -16.33
C ASN A 35 6.13 17.68 -15.29
N ILE A 36 5.81 18.97 -15.44
CA ILE A 36 5.02 19.70 -14.45
C ILE A 36 3.58 19.17 -14.31
N TYR A 37 2.99 18.64 -15.38
CA TYR A 37 1.67 17.99 -15.34
C TYR A 37 1.72 16.69 -14.53
N TRP A 38 2.76 15.88 -14.74
CA TRP A 38 3.00 14.69 -13.92
C TRP A 38 3.20 15.08 -12.46
N PHE A 39 3.98 16.11 -12.14
CA PHE A 39 4.16 16.57 -10.76
C PHE A 39 2.83 16.93 -10.08
N ILE A 40 1.92 17.61 -10.78
CA ILE A 40 0.58 17.94 -10.26
C ILE A 40 -0.27 16.68 -10.04
N LEU A 41 -0.21 15.71 -10.96
CA LEU A 41 -0.91 14.42 -10.86
C LEU A 41 -0.26 13.44 -9.87
N SER A 42 0.98 13.69 -9.48
CA SER A 42 1.80 12.80 -8.66
C SER A 42 1.13 12.37 -7.34
N PRO A 43 0.45 13.25 -6.58
CA PRO A 43 -0.17 12.86 -5.33
C PRO A 43 -1.33 11.90 -5.58
N VAL A 44 -2.13 12.16 -6.63
CA VAL A 44 -3.29 11.33 -6.99
C VAL A 44 -2.83 9.93 -7.37
N ILE A 45 -1.82 9.85 -8.23
CA ILE A 45 -1.30 8.58 -8.72
C ILE A 45 -0.64 7.79 -7.59
N LEU A 46 0.16 8.45 -6.75
CA LEU A 46 0.75 7.83 -5.57
C LEU A 46 -0.33 7.30 -4.61
N THR A 47 -1.42 8.02 -4.43
CA THR A 47 -2.56 7.56 -3.61
C THR A 47 -3.20 6.30 -4.20
N ILE A 48 -3.36 6.23 -5.52
CA ILE A 48 -3.90 5.04 -6.21
C ILE A 48 -2.99 3.83 -6.01
N TYR A 49 -1.67 3.98 -6.17
CA TYR A 49 -0.72 2.89 -5.94
C TYR A 49 -0.66 2.42 -4.49
N GLN A 50 -1.04 3.27 -3.53
CA GLN A 50 -1.09 2.91 -2.11
C GLN A 50 -2.42 2.28 -1.66
N LEU A 51 -3.49 2.35 -2.47
CA LEU A 51 -4.80 1.74 -2.13
C LEU A 51 -4.70 0.27 -1.70
N PRO A 52 -3.96 -0.61 -2.41
CA PRO A 52 -3.85 -2.02 -2.01
C PRO A 52 -3.22 -2.19 -0.62
N ALA A 53 -2.18 -1.40 -0.31
CA ALA A 53 -1.48 -1.45 0.96
C ALA A 53 -2.41 -1.06 2.13
N VAL A 54 -3.22 -0.01 1.94
CA VAL A 54 -4.21 0.44 2.93
C VAL A 54 -5.31 -0.60 3.14
N CYS A 55 -5.79 -1.23 2.07
CA CYS A 55 -6.77 -2.30 2.15
C CYS A 55 -6.26 -3.48 3.00
N PHE A 56 -5.03 -3.93 2.79
CA PHE A 56 -4.43 -5.00 3.58
C PHE A 56 -4.21 -4.60 5.05
N PHE A 57 -3.81 -3.36 5.31
CA PHE A 57 -3.68 -2.84 6.67
C PHE A 57 -5.03 -2.81 7.40
N TRP A 58 -6.07 -2.30 6.73
CA TRP A 58 -7.41 -2.23 7.28
C TRP A 58 -7.97 -3.62 7.59
N LEU A 59 -7.76 -4.58 6.68
CA LEU A 59 -8.16 -5.96 6.89
C LEU A 59 -7.40 -6.60 8.05
N ALA A 60 -6.09 -6.35 8.18
CA ALA A 60 -5.28 -6.83 9.30
C ALA A 60 -5.81 -6.32 10.66
N LYS A 61 -6.24 -5.05 10.70
CA LYS A 61 -6.83 -4.42 11.89
C LYS A 61 -8.19 -5.02 12.22
N LYS A 62 -9.04 -5.23 11.22
CA LYS A 62 -10.38 -5.84 11.39
C LYS A 62 -10.30 -7.28 11.90
N ILE A 63 -9.30 -8.05 11.48
CA ILE A 63 -9.08 -9.43 11.94
C ILE A 63 -8.58 -9.47 13.40
N LYS A 64 -7.78 -8.46 13.82
CA LYS A 64 -7.20 -8.39 15.17
C LYS A 64 -8.17 -7.84 16.22
N SER A 65 -9.00 -6.87 15.85
CA SER A 65 -10.11 -6.35 16.65
C SER A 65 -11.41 -6.49 15.86
N PRO A 66 -12.04 -7.69 15.87
CA PRO A 66 -13.43 -7.81 15.47
C PRO A 66 -14.24 -7.09 16.55
N SER A 67 -14.61 -5.84 16.31
CA SER A 67 -15.63 -5.15 17.11
C SER A 67 -16.94 -5.92 17.07
#